data_AF-T2JQF8-F1
#
_entry.id   AF-T2JQF8-F1
#
_cell.length_a   1.000
_cell.length_b   1.000
_cell.length_c   1.000
_cell.angle_alpha   90.00
_cell.angle_beta   90.00
_cell.angle_gamma   90.00
#
_symmetry.space_group_name_H-M   'P 1'
#
loop_
_entity.id
_entity.type
_entity.pdbx_description
1 polymer ?
#
loop_
_entity_poly.entity_id
_entity_poly.type
_entity_poly.pdbx_seq_one_letter_code
_entity_poly.pdbx_strand_id
1 'polypeptide(L)'
;MINSIIADRYKICDRLGEGGTAITYKAVDLNTSQEVAIKVLSLDHVDWKQADLFEKREVKTLREINHPRIPRYIDYFVSDNEDNFYFPLTSQKSLQYFVETEILLKHFYLVQELVKGKNLVEWRENINKVNEKEVQNIARQVLDILTYLQTLIPPVVHRDIKPQNLIYTENKQIFLVDFGAVPDQVAKTSYGTTFIGTKGYMAPEQGSGGKVSLATDLYGLGATLVYLLSGKNPSDLPLKRLKINFRKEIKVSSKFAQWLDVLLEFEPDNRFQNAEIALNVLEGKGKIKDYIKKNLGRPKYSSISLSKTKEKLTIKIPCALNRKRWNFTLGTLGISFYIIAFLILLIITISTYNIYWRIPIFIYAFLLLLQPFKKIKNVKIFKLVILAVSILPFLLNVNYSIIASFLILIIEALSGDFISKIIRNLLFDTQLKIKKNSVIFLQEKFSFILKQNRKLLFKETSLSKISKLLTTREKQWLTHEIERFFKD
;
A
#
# COMPACT_ATOMS: atom_id res chain seq x y z
N MET A 1 -19.63 18.09 -27.91
CA MET A 1 -19.84 18.93 -26.70
C MET A 1 -19.38 20.38 -26.86
N ILE A 2 -18.44 20.74 -27.74
CA ILE A 2 -18.09 22.18 -27.87
C ILE A 2 -19.32 22.97 -28.33
N ASN A 3 -19.57 24.13 -27.71
CA ASN A 3 -20.74 25.00 -27.85
C ASN A 3 -22.07 24.45 -27.31
N SER A 4 -22.12 23.26 -26.70
CA SER A 4 -23.35 22.79 -26.04
C SER A 4 -23.55 23.46 -24.68
N ILE A 5 -24.81 23.57 -24.27
CA ILE A 5 -25.20 23.98 -22.92
C ILE A 5 -25.57 22.72 -22.13
N ILE A 6 -25.03 22.59 -20.93
CA ILE A 6 -25.29 21.45 -20.04
C ILE A 6 -26.03 21.95 -18.80
N ALA A 7 -27.07 21.22 -18.40
CA ALA A 7 -27.94 21.55 -17.26
C ALA A 7 -28.49 22.99 -17.33
N ASP A 8 -28.80 23.46 -18.54
CA ASP A 8 -29.29 24.82 -18.86
C ASP A 8 -28.44 25.96 -18.28
N ARG A 9 -27.18 25.68 -17.91
CA ARG A 9 -26.35 26.59 -17.14
C ARG A 9 -24.93 26.70 -17.65
N TYR A 10 -24.33 25.61 -18.09
CA TYR A 10 -22.91 25.60 -18.41
C TYR A 10 -22.68 25.50 -19.91
N LYS A 11 -22.18 26.58 -20.52
CA LYS A 11 -21.82 26.58 -21.94
C LYS A 11 -20.38 26.07 -22.11
N ILE A 12 -20.21 24.94 -22.78
CA ILE A 12 -18.90 24.35 -23.05
C ILE A 12 -18.18 25.16 -24.13
N CYS A 13 -16.97 25.63 -23.82
CA CYS A 13 -16.17 26.46 -24.71
C CYS A 13 -15.05 25.65 -25.38
N ASP A 14 -14.28 24.90 -24.59
CA ASP A 14 -13.09 24.19 -25.07
C ASP A 14 -12.90 22.86 -24.34
N ARG A 15 -12.13 21.96 -24.96
CA ARG A 15 -11.64 20.75 -24.30
C ARG A 15 -10.27 21.04 -23.66
N LEU A 16 -10.15 20.83 -22.36
CA LEU A 16 -8.90 21.06 -21.62
C LEU A 16 -8.02 19.81 -21.57
N GLY A 17 -8.62 18.62 -21.54
CA GLY A 17 -7.86 17.37 -21.51
C GLY A 17 -8.73 16.12 -21.44
N GLU A 18 -8.10 14.98 -21.72
CA GLU A 18 -8.72 13.65 -21.69
C GLU A 18 -7.87 12.72 -20.82
N GLY A 19 -8.48 12.17 -19.78
CA GLY A 19 -7.93 11.09 -18.97
C GLY A 19 -8.51 9.73 -19.36
N GLY A 20 -8.07 8.67 -18.68
CA GLY A 20 -8.53 7.31 -18.98
C GLY A 20 -10.01 7.03 -18.67
N THR A 21 -10.64 7.82 -17.79
CA THR A 21 -12.04 7.63 -17.37
C THR A 21 -12.89 8.89 -17.46
N ALA A 22 -12.29 10.05 -17.75
CA ALA A 22 -12.98 11.34 -17.73
C ALA A 22 -12.39 12.31 -18.75
N ILE A 23 -13.22 13.21 -19.26
CA ILE A 23 -12.82 14.34 -20.10
C ILE A 23 -13.06 15.63 -19.32
N THR A 24 -12.10 16.56 -19.37
CA THR A 24 -12.24 17.87 -18.74
C THR A 24 -12.44 18.94 -19.81
N TYR A 25 -13.46 19.77 -19.61
CA TYR A 25 -13.83 20.88 -20.47
C TYR A 25 -13.70 22.21 -19.74
N LYS A 26 -13.42 23.26 -20.51
CA LYS A 26 -13.61 24.65 -20.11
C LYS A 26 -15.05 25.03 -20.44
N ALA A 27 -15.73 25.67 -19.51
CA ALA A 27 -17.08 26.18 -19.70
C ALA A 27 -17.25 27.58 -19.10
N VAL A 28 -18.34 28.24 -19.47
CA VAL A 28 -18.82 29.46 -18.80
C VAL A 28 -20.13 29.13 -18.10
N ASP A 29 -20.20 29.44 -16.81
CA ASP A 29 -21.45 29.41 -16.04
C ASP A 29 -22.30 30.63 -16.45
N LEU A 30 -23.43 30.38 -17.11
CA LEU A 30 -24.32 31.40 -17.65
C LEU A 30 -24.99 32.24 -16.56
N ASN A 31 -25.09 31.72 -15.33
CA ASN A 31 -25.70 32.46 -14.22
C ASN A 31 -24.74 33.48 -13.62
N THR A 32 -23.44 33.17 -13.59
CA THR A 32 -22.42 33.99 -12.93
C THR A 32 -21.44 34.66 -13.90
N SER A 33 -21.49 34.28 -15.18
CA SER A 33 -20.50 34.63 -16.21
C SER A 33 -19.06 34.19 -15.87
N GLN A 34 -18.88 33.28 -14.91
CA GLN A 34 -17.56 32.81 -14.50
C GLN A 34 -17.07 31.66 -15.40
N GLU A 35 -15.79 31.66 -15.74
CA GLU A 35 -15.13 30.51 -16.38
C GLU A 35 -14.92 29.38 -15.35
N VAL A 36 -15.34 28.16 -15.71
CA VAL A 36 -15.26 26.96 -14.86
C VAL A 36 -14.63 25.79 -15.61
N ALA A 37 -14.11 24.83 -14.87
CA ALA A 37 -13.68 23.54 -15.39
C ALA A 37 -14.76 22.48 -15.08
N ILE A 38 -15.18 21.74 -16.11
CA ILE A 38 -16.18 20.68 -15.99
C ILE A 38 -15.54 19.35 -16.34
N LYS A 39 -15.43 18.47 -15.35
CA LYS A 39 -14.96 17.11 -15.53
C LYS A 39 -16.16 16.19 -15.73
N VAL A 40 -16.17 15.49 -16.85
CA VAL A 40 -17.25 14.59 -17.28
C VAL A 40 -16.73 13.16 -17.25
N LEU A 41 -17.34 12.32 -16.40
CA LEU A 41 -17.12 10.88 -16.41
C LEU A 41 -18.10 10.24 -17.41
N SER A 42 -17.59 9.65 -18.50
CA SER A 42 -18.42 8.86 -19.42
C SER A 42 -18.47 7.41 -18.95
N LEU A 43 -19.67 6.83 -18.89
CA LEU A 43 -19.88 5.46 -18.43
C LEU A 43 -19.90 4.40 -19.53
N ASP A 44 -19.45 4.70 -20.76
CA ASP A 44 -19.53 3.77 -21.90
C ASP A 44 -18.99 2.35 -21.57
N HIS A 45 -18.08 2.23 -20.59
CA HIS A 45 -17.53 0.96 -20.09
C HIS A 45 -17.38 0.85 -18.55
N VAL A 46 -18.16 1.62 -17.77
CA VAL A 46 -17.86 1.86 -16.35
C VAL A 46 -18.88 1.18 -15.42
N ASP A 47 -18.43 0.15 -14.69
CA ASP A 47 -19.18 -0.49 -13.58
C ASP A 47 -19.67 0.58 -12.59
N TRP A 48 -20.89 0.45 -12.05
CA TRP A 48 -21.48 1.37 -11.06
C TRP A 48 -20.55 1.66 -9.87
N LYS A 49 -19.64 0.73 -9.56
CA LYS A 49 -18.59 0.91 -8.55
C LYS A 49 -17.61 2.04 -8.85
N GLN A 50 -17.30 2.30 -10.12
CA GLN A 50 -16.41 3.38 -10.51
C GLN A 50 -17.11 4.75 -10.42
N ALA A 51 -18.41 4.81 -10.73
CA ALA A 51 -19.23 5.99 -10.46
C ALA A 51 -19.30 6.29 -8.94
N ASP A 52 -19.57 5.28 -8.12
CA ASP A 52 -19.55 5.40 -6.65
C ASP A 52 -18.18 5.84 -6.11
N LEU A 53 -17.08 5.36 -6.72
CA LEU A 53 -15.74 5.80 -6.38
C LEU A 53 -15.46 7.25 -6.77
N PHE A 54 -15.92 7.70 -7.95
CA PHE A 54 -15.80 9.08 -8.40
C PHE A 54 -16.53 10.03 -7.46
N GLU A 55 -17.79 9.73 -7.13
CA GLU A 55 -18.60 10.54 -6.21
C GLU A 55 -17.99 10.57 -4.81
N LYS A 56 -17.65 9.41 -4.23
CA LYS A 56 -17.12 9.33 -2.86
C LYS A 56 -15.74 9.94 -2.67
N ARG A 57 -14.93 10.08 -3.73
CA ARG A 57 -13.52 10.49 -3.60
C ARG A 57 -13.16 11.77 -4.29
N GLU A 58 -13.69 12.05 -5.46
CA GLU A 58 -13.35 13.29 -6.12
C GLU A 58 -14.32 14.37 -5.64
N VAL A 59 -15.62 14.11 -5.77
CA VAL A 59 -16.66 15.07 -5.38
C VAL A 59 -16.66 15.32 -3.88
N LYS A 60 -16.79 14.26 -3.07
CA LYS A 60 -16.87 14.41 -1.61
C LYS A 60 -15.60 15.02 -1.02
N THR A 61 -14.42 14.59 -1.46
CA THR A 61 -13.16 15.14 -0.96
C THR A 61 -12.96 16.59 -1.37
N LEU A 62 -13.24 16.96 -2.63
CA LEU A 62 -13.14 18.36 -3.06
C LEU A 62 -14.15 19.27 -2.37
N ARG A 63 -15.37 18.78 -2.07
CA ARG A 63 -16.37 19.51 -1.27
C ARG A 63 -15.87 19.88 0.13
N GLU A 64 -15.07 19.01 0.74
CA GLU A 64 -14.55 19.17 2.11
C GLU A 64 -13.21 19.94 2.16
N ILE A 65 -12.56 20.14 1.00
CA ILE A 65 -11.28 20.85 0.90
C ILE A 65 -11.50 22.36 0.75
N ASN A 66 -10.75 23.12 1.54
CA ASN A 66 -10.63 24.57 1.43
C ASN A 66 -9.16 24.98 1.50
N HIS A 67 -8.54 25.20 0.33
CA HIS A 67 -7.14 25.59 0.24
C HIS A 67 -6.92 26.50 -0.98
N PRO A 68 -6.15 27.60 -0.87
CA PRO A 68 -5.98 28.59 -1.96
C PRO A 68 -5.24 28.06 -3.20
N ARG A 69 -4.69 26.85 -3.13
CA ARG A 69 -3.96 26.18 -4.23
C ARG A 69 -4.61 24.86 -4.67
N ILE A 70 -5.89 24.68 -4.34
CA ILE A 70 -6.72 23.58 -4.84
C ILE A 70 -7.98 24.25 -5.43
N PRO A 71 -8.40 23.92 -6.66
CA PRO A 71 -9.59 24.50 -7.26
C PRO A 71 -10.81 24.34 -6.36
N ARG A 72 -11.56 25.42 -6.15
CA ARG A 72 -12.78 25.37 -5.35
C ARG A 72 -13.84 24.49 -6.03
N TYR A 73 -14.46 23.62 -5.25
CA TYR A 73 -15.67 22.93 -5.66
C TYR A 73 -16.81 23.93 -5.94
N ILE A 74 -17.49 23.78 -7.08
CA ILE A 74 -18.63 24.64 -7.45
C ILE A 74 -19.93 23.84 -7.44
N ASP A 75 -19.97 22.72 -8.16
CA ASP A 75 -21.22 21.98 -8.38
C ASP A 75 -20.94 20.51 -8.74
N TYR A 76 -21.95 19.66 -8.58
CA TYR A 76 -21.95 18.28 -9.06
C TYR A 76 -23.37 17.84 -9.38
N PHE A 77 -23.55 17.28 -10.57
CA PHE A 77 -24.84 16.78 -11.02
C PHE A 77 -24.68 15.57 -11.95
N VAL A 78 -25.77 14.85 -12.13
CA VAL A 78 -25.86 13.67 -13.01
C VAL A 78 -26.90 13.96 -14.08
N SER A 79 -26.57 13.67 -15.34
CA SER A 79 -27.53 13.76 -16.45
C SER A 79 -27.70 12.38 -17.07
N ASP A 80 -28.94 11.98 -17.30
CA ASP A 80 -29.29 10.70 -17.92
C ASP A 80 -29.29 10.79 -19.47
N ASN A 81 -29.06 11.98 -20.04
CA ASN A 81 -29.07 12.37 -21.46
C ASN A 81 -30.13 11.68 -22.35
N GLU A 82 -31.29 12.34 -22.49
CA GLU A 82 -32.17 12.24 -23.68
C GLU A 82 -31.60 13.03 -24.89
N ASP A 83 -30.61 13.91 -24.67
CA ASP A 83 -29.98 14.67 -25.74
C ASP A 83 -28.91 13.82 -26.45
N ASN A 84 -29.10 13.63 -27.75
CA ASN A 84 -28.25 12.89 -28.70
C ASN A 84 -26.75 13.30 -28.67
N PHE A 85 -26.01 12.88 -27.65
CA PHE A 85 -24.58 13.16 -27.54
C PHE A 85 -23.76 11.91 -27.84
N TYR A 86 -23.31 11.80 -29.09
CA TYR A 86 -22.33 10.80 -29.49
C TYR A 86 -20.95 11.14 -28.89
N PHE A 87 -20.51 10.33 -27.92
CA PHE A 87 -19.08 10.19 -27.64
C PHE A 87 -18.45 9.39 -28.78
N PRO A 88 -17.33 9.84 -29.38
CA PRO A 88 -16.61 9.01 -30.33
C PRO A 88 -16.07 7.78 -29.60
N LEU A 89 -16.67 6.61 -29.84
CA LEU A 89 -16.18 5.33 -29.37
C LEU A 89 -14.78 5.09 -29.96
N THR A 90 -13.75 5.25 -29.14
CA THR A 90 -12.34 5.14 -29.57
C THR A 90 -11.83 3.70 -29.66
N SER A 91 -12.64 2.70 -29.32
CA SER A 91 -12.28 1.30 -29.47
C SER A 91 -13.23 0.57 -30.43
N GLN A 92 -12.72 0.14 -31.59
CA GLN A 92 -13.41 -0.69 -32.60
C GLN A 92 -13.99 -2.03 -32.08
N LYS A 93 -13.87 -2.37 -30.79
CA LYS A 93 -14.34 -3.64 -30.21
C LYS A 93 -15.78 -3.63 -29.69
N SER A 94 -16.49 -2.51 -29.72
CA SER A 94 -17.85 -2.38 -29.16
C SER A 94 -18.98 -2.46 -30.19
N LEU A 95 -18.69 -2.70 -31.48
CA LEU A 95 -19.71 -2.72 -32.54
C LEU A 95 -20.59 -3.99 -32.61
N GLN A 96 -20.44 -4.96 -31.69
CA GLN A 96 -21.16 -6.25 -31.80
C GLN A 96 -22.22 -6.49 -30.72
N TYR A 97 -22.52 -5.53 -29.85
CA TYR A 97 -23.52 -5.68 -28.77
C TYR A 97 -24.60 -4.59 -28.76
N PHE A 98 -25.02 -4.11 -29.93
CA PHE A 98 -26.24 -3.33 -30.04
C PHE A 98 -27.41 -4.24 -30.42
N VAL A 99 -28.02 -4.87 -29.41
CA VAL A 99 -29.38 -5.40 -29.45
C VAL A 99 -30.14 -4.75 -28.30
N GLU A 100 -31.08 -3.88 -28.67
CA GLU A 100 -32.28 -3.47 -27.91
C GLU A 100 -32.19 -3.42 -26.38
N THR A 101 -31.32 -2.58 -25.84
CA THR A 101 -31.53 -2.03 -24.49
C THR A 101 -31.13 -0.56 -24.51
N GLU A 102 -32.09 0.33 -24.27
CA GLU A 102 -31.85 1.72 -23.87
C GLU A 102 -31.10 1.73 -22.54
N ILE A 103 -29.79 1.52 -22.58
CA ILE A 103 -28.93 1.79 -21.45
C ILE A 103 -28.79 3.30 -21.39
N LEU A 104 -29.61 3.95 -20.55
CA LEU A 104 -29.45 5.34 -20.14
C LEU A 104 -28.00 5.53 -19.65
N LEU A 105 -27.14 6.08 -20.51
CA LEU A 105 -25.76 6.38 -20.18
C LEU A 105 -25.75 7.61 -19.27
N LYS A 106 -25.76 7.36 -17.96
CA LYS A 106 -25.62 8.42 -16.97
C LYS A 106 -24.24 9.08 -17.12
N HIS A 107 -24.23 10.40 -17.21
CA HIS A 107 -23.02 11.20 -17.22
C HIS A 107 -22.89 11.94 -15.90
N PHE A 108 -21.70 11.84 -15.28
CA PHE A 108 -21.42 12.53 -14.04
C PHE A 108 -20.58 13.77 -14.31
N TYR A 109 -21.03 14.91 -13.82
CA TYR A 109 -20.42 16.20 -14.04
C TYR A 109 -19.92 16.77 -12.71
N LEU A 110 -18.63 17.03 -12.61
CA LEU A 110 -18.02 17.79 -11.52
C LEU A 110 -17.60 19.16 -12.04
N VAL A 111 -18.15 20.22 -11.44
CA VAL A 111 -17.83 21.61 -11.76
C VAL A 111 -16.93 22.18 -10.67
N GLN A 112 -15.81 22.76 -11.08
CA GLN A 112 -14.84 23.38 -10.19
C GLN A 112 -14.28 24.66 -10.80
N GLU A 113 -13.59 25.44 -9.97
CA GLU A 113 -12.85 26.62 -10.41
C GLU A 113 -11.87 26.28 -11.55
N LEU A 114 -11.85 27.12 -12.59
CA LEU A 114 -10.84 27.02 -13.64
C LEU A 114 -9.54 27.70 -13.20
N VAL A 115 -8.47 26.93 -13.08
CA VAL A 115 -7.14 27.48 -12.81
C VAL A 115 -6.48 27.88 -14.13
N LYS A 116 -6.12 29.16 -14.25
CA LYS A 116 -5.40 29.69 -15.41
C LYS A 116 -3.90 29.41 -15.27
N GLY A 117 -3.35 28.62 -16.17
CA GLY A 117 -1.93 28.28 -16.21
C GLY A 117 -1.66 27.09 -17.11
N LYS A 118 -0.41 26.65 -17.13
CA LYS A 118 0.04 25.46 -17.86
C LYS A 118 0.29 24.34 -16.87
N ASN A 119 -0.04 23.10 -17.22
CA ASN A 119 0.42 21.98 -16.38
C ASN A 119 1.95 21.86 -16.43
N LEU A 120 2.56 21.12 -15.51
CA LEU A 120 4.01 21.04 -15.43
C LEU A 120 4.67 20.27 -16.60
N VAL A 121 3.91 19.50 -17.38
CA VAL A 121 4.41 18.92 -18.66
C VAL A 121 4.62 20.03 -19.66
N GLU A 122 3.56 20.80 -19.94
CA GLU A 122 3.60 21.93 -20.86
C GLU A 122 4.62 22.98 -20.41
N TRP A 123 4.68 23.27 -19.11
CA TRP A 123 5.70 24.17 -18.56
C TRP A 123 7.10 23.66 -18.86
N ARG A 124 7.37 22.36 -18.65
CA ARG A 124 8.69 21.78 -18.87
C ARG A 124 9.09 21.80 -20.35
N GLU A 125 8.15 21.58 -21.26
CA GLU A 125 8.36 21.62 -22.71
C GLU A 125 8.68 23.04 -23.22
N ASN A 126 8.15 24.06 -22.56
CA ASN A 126 8.32 25.47 -22.94
C ASN A 126 9.58 26.14 -22.35
N ILE A 127 10.41 25.42 -21.57
CA ILE A 127 11.63 25.97 -20.97
C ILE A 127 12.91 25.34 -21.52
N ASN A 128 13.87 26.18 -21.90
CA ASN A 128 15.16 25.74 -22.42
C ASN A 128 16.13 25.25 -21.32
N LYS A 129 16.10 25.91 -20.14
CA LYS A 129 17.01 25.61 -19.04
C LYS A 129 16.26 25.56 -17.72
N VAL A 130 16.43 24.46 -17.00
CA VAL A 130 15.81 24.25 -15.69
C VAL A 130 16.64 24.92 -14.60
N ASN A 131 15.98 25.66 -13.72
CA ASN A 131 16.59 26.27 -12.54
C ASN A 131 16.27 25.44 -11.29
N GLU A 132 17.31 24.97 -10.58
CA GLU A 132 17.15 24.20 -9.34
C GLU A 132 16.29 24.95 -8.31
N LYS A 133 16.47 26.27 -8.16
CA LYS A 133 15.70 27.06 -7.19
C LYS A 133 14.21 27.13 -7.53
N GLU A 134 13.89 27.15 -8.82
CA GLU A 134 12.50 27.14 -9.28
C GLU A 134 11.85 25.79 -9.02
N VAL A 135 12.56 24.69 -9.30
CA VAL A 135 12.09 23.33 -8.97
C VAL A 135 11.95 23.14 -7.45
N GLN A 136 12.85 23.69 -6.65
CA GLN A 136 12.72 23.69 -5.18
C GLN A 136 11.50 24.51 -4.73
N ASN A 137 11.19 25.64 -5.38
CA ASN A 137 9.99 26.42 -5.08
C ASN A 137 8.71 25.66 -5.45
N ILE A 138 8.70 24.95 -6.58
CA ILE A 138 7.61 24.03 -6.94
C ILE A 138 7.44 22.95 -5.87
N ALA A 139 8.55 22.29 -5.48
CA ALA A 139 8.53 21.27 -4.43
C ALA A 139 7.95 21.80 -3.12
N ARG A 140 8.39 22.99 -2.68
CA ARG A 140 7.88 23.68 -1.48
C ARG A 140 6.38 23.88 -1.57
N GLN A 141 5.87 24.42 -2.69
CA GLN A 141 4.45 24.68 -2.84
C GLN A 141 3.60 23.40 -2.85
N VAL A 142 4.07 22.33 -3.49
CA VAL A 142 3.39 21.04 -3.46
C VAL A 142 3.40 20.45 -2.04
N LEU A 143 4.52 20.53 -1.32
CA LEU A 143 4.61 20.04 0.05
C LEU A 143 3.68 20.80 1.00
N ASP A 144 3.50 22.11 0.82
CA ASP A 144 2.54 22.87 1.60
C ASP A 144 1.10 22.35 1.36
N ILE A 145 0.72 22.12 0.10
CA ILE A 145 -0.59 21.55 -0.26
C ILE A 145 -0.76 20.17 0.38
N LEU A 146 0.24 19.30 0.24
CA LEU A 146 0.22 17.96 0.85
C LEU A 146 0.17 18.02 2.38
N THR A 147 0.85 18.98 3.01
CA THR A 147 0.78 19.18 4.46
C THR A 147 -0.65 19.50 4.87
N TYR A 148 -1.32 20.42 4.17
CA TYR A 148 -2.73 20.71 4.41
C TYR A 148 -3.61 19.45 4.28
N LEU A 149 -3.51 18.70 3.18
CA LEU A 149 -4.30 17.48 2.97
C LEU A 149 -4.08 16.43 4.07
N GLN A 150 -2.86 16.34 4.58
CA GLN A 150 -2.48 15.40 5.65
C GLN A 150 -3.02 15.81 7.02
N THR A 151 -3.43 17.07 7.20
CA THR A 151 -4.07 17.57 8.44
C THR A 151 -5.57 17.31 8.52
N LEU A 152 -6.22 16.96 7.40
CA LEU A 152 -7.65 16.63 7.36
C LEU A 152 -7.96 15.37 8.18
N ILE A 153 -9.23 15.20 8.57
CA ILE A 153 -9.70 14.07 9.38
C ILE A 153 -10.81 13.33 8.61
N PRO A 154 -10.55 12.13 8.04
CA PRO A 154 -9.25 11.46 7.97
C PRO A 154 -8.27 12.15 6.99
N PRO A 155 -6.94 11.91 7.12
CA PRO A 155 -5.96 12.49 6.20
C PRO A 155 -6.24 12.09 4.75
N VAL A 156 -6.17 13.08 3.86
CA VAL A 156 -6.35 12.87 2.42
C VAL A 156 -4.99 12.56 1.78
N VAL A 157 -4.95 11.49 0.99
CA VAL A 157 -3.80 11.12 0.15
C VAL A 157 -4.27 11.21 -1.30
N HIS A 158 -3.58 12.00 -2.12
CA HIS A 158 -3.98 12.29 -3.50
C HIS A 158 -3.78 11.09 -4.43
N ARG A 159 -2.71 10.30 -4.23
CA ARG A 159 -2.40 9.05 -4.95
C ARG A 159 -1.97 9.19 -6.42
N ASP A 160 -1.94 10.41 -6.96
CA ASP A 160 -1.62 10.66 -8.37
C ASP A 160 -0.91 12.00 -8.54
N ILE A 161 0.06 12.25 -7.67
CA ILE A 161 0.95 13.40 -7.83
C ILE A 161 1.85 13.15 -9.04
N LYS A 162 1.60 13.91 -10.12
CA LYS A 162 2.33 13.87 -11.38
C LYS A 162 2.30 15.25 -12.07
N PRO A 163 3.17 15.53 -13.05
CA PRO A 163 3.24 16.82 -13.71
C PRO A 163 1.92 17.31 -14.32
N GLN A 164 1.08 16.40 -14.84
CA GLN A 164 -0.21 16.73 -15.45
C GLN A 164 -1.23 17.29 -14.44
N ASN A 165 -1.12 16.90 -13.18
CA ASN A 165 -2.06 17.27 -12.11
C ASN A 165 -1.58 18.51 -11.32
N LEU A 166 -0.52 19.17 -11.80
CA LEU A 166 0.06 20.35 -11.18
C LEU A 166 0.06 21.49 -12.20
N ILE A 167 -0.80 22.49 -11.98
CA ILE A 167 -0.90 23.67 -12.83
C ILE A 167 0.03 24.75 -12.28
N TYR A 168 0.93 25.23 -13.13
CA TYR A 168 1.82 26.35 -12.88
C TYR A 168 1.26 27.62 -13.52
N THR A 169 0.94 28.60 -12.68
CA THR A 169 0.34 29.86 -13.10
C THR A 169 1.41 30.88 -13.49
N GLU A 170 1.00 31.94 -14.20
CA GLU A 170 1.89 33.06 -14.56
C GLU A 170 2.52 33.73 -13.33
N ASN A 171 1.78 33.74 -12.21
CA ASN A 171 2.23 34.25 -10.90
C ASN A 171 3.14 33.26 -10.15
N LYS A 172 3.67 32.23 -10.84
CA LYS A 172 4.55 31.19 -10.31
C LYS A 172 3.96 30.41 -9.13
N GLN A 173 2.63 30.29 -9.10
CA GLN A 173 1.93 29.48 -8.10
C GLN A 173 1.64 28.09 -8.66
N ILE A 174 1.66 27.09 -7.79
CA ILE A 174 1.26 25.72 -8.10
C ILE A 174 -0.14 25.47 -7.57
N PHE A 175 -1.01 24.96 -8.42
CA PHE A 175 -2.31 24.41 -8.06
C PHE A 175 -2.31 22.90 -8.26
N LEU A 176 -2.84 22.17 -7.28
CA LEU A 176 -3.06 20.73 -7.37
C LEU A 176 -4.48 20.46 -7.84
N VAL A 177 -4.61 19.71 -8.94
CA VAL A 177 -5.89 19.36 -9.56
C VAL A 177 -6.05 17.84 -9.67
N ASP A 178 -7.26 17.39 -9.96
CA ASP A 178 -7.61 15.98 -10.23
C ASP A 178 -7.35 15.00 -9.07
N PHE A 179 -8.28 14.97 -8.11
CA PHE A 179 -8.28 14.01 -7.00
C PHE A 179 -8.81 12.63 -7.40
N GLY A 180 -9.02 12.38 -8.69
CA GLY A 180 -9.79 11.24 -9.24
C GLY A 180 -9.03 9.93 -9.41
N ALA A 181 -7.74 9.87 -9.10
CA ALA A 181 -6.90 8.78 -9.57
C ALA A 181 -6.65 7.65 -8.52
N VAL A 182 -7.33 6.53 -8.81
CA VAL A 182 -6.93 5.11 -8.65
C VAL A 182 -7.63 4.29 -7.54
N PRO A 183 -8.21 3.10 -7.89
CA PRO A 183 -9.18 2.35 -7.08
C PRO A 183 -8.59 1.85 -5.76
N ASP A 184 -9.40 1.78 -4.70
CA ASP A 184 -8.95 1.16 -3.45
C ASP A 184 -8.72 -0.34 -3.55
N GLN A 185 -9.20 -1.04 -4.60
CA GLN A 185 -9.08 -2.51 -4.64
C GLN A 185 -9.50 -3.29 -5.91
N VAL A 186 -9.65 -2.70 -7.10
CA VAL A 186 -10.17 -3.46 -8.26
C VAL A 186 -9.13 -3.59 -9.38
N ALA A 187 -8.37 -4.68 -9.29
CA ALA A 187 -8.00 -5.59 -10.39
C ALA A 187 -6.92 -6.59 -9.92
N LYS A 188 -7.26 -7.44 -8.93
CA LYS A 188 -6.68 -8.79 -8.91
C LYS A 188 -7.40 -9.62 -9.96
N THR A 189 -7.19 -9.32 -11.23
CA THR A 189 -7.43 -10.30 -12.29
C THR A 189 -6.14 -11.09 -12.47
N SER A 190 -6.26 -12.40 -12.24
CA SER A 190 -5.23 -13.37 -12.55
C SER A 190 -4.87 -13.24 -14.02
N TYR A 191 -3.58 -13.10 -14.33
CA TYR A 191 -2.97 -13.00 -15.65
C TYR A 191 -3.14 -11.65 -16.37
N GLY A 192 -2.04 -10.88 -16.42
CA GLY A 192 -1.86 -9.75 -17.34
C GLY A 192 -2.59 -8.48 -16.92
N THR A 193 -1.93 -7.62 -16.14
CA THR A 193 -2.45 -6.30 -15.80
C THR A 193 -2.04 -5.27 -16.85
N THR A 194 -2.98 -4.89 -17.71
CA THR A 194 -2.89 -3.63 -18.47
C THR A 194 -3.17 -2.49 -17.49
N PHE A 195 -2.12 -2.04 -16.81
CA PHE A 195 -2.22 -0.98 -15.80
C PHE A 195 -2.54 0.37 -16.45
N ILE A 196 -3.72 0.92 -16.12
CA ILE A 196 -4.16 2.27 -16.50
C ILE A 196 -3.52 3.25 -15.51
N GLY A 197 -2.34 3.76 -15.84
CA GLY A 197 -1.63 4.78 -15.10
C GLY A 197 -0.35 5.18 -15.82
N THR A 198 0.02 6.46 -15.80
CA THR A 198 1.26 6.93 -16.43
C THR A 198 2.44 6.32 -15.68
N LYS A 199 3.15 5.38 -16.33
CA LYS A 199 4.27 4.64 -15.74
C LYS A 199 5.34 5.61 -15.21
N GLY A 200 5.91 5.29 -14.05
CA GLY A 200 7.04 6.04 -13.47
C GLY A 200 6.70 6.97 -12.29
N TYR A 201 5.47 7.50 -12.19
CA TYR A 201 5.07 8.41 -11.10
C TYR A 201 4.39 7.70 -9.93
N MET A 202 3.71 6.58 -10.22
CA MET A 202 3.01 5.78 -9.21
C MET A 202 4.00 5.18 -8.21
N ALA A 203 3.69 5.29 -6.92
CA ALA A 203 4.52 4.71 -5.88
C ALA A 203 4.51 3.17 -5.94
N PRO A 204 5.63 2.47 -5.68
CA PRO A 204 5.72 1.02 -5.77
C PRO A 204 4.68 0.26 -4.94
N GLU A 205 4.29 0.80 -3.78
CA GLU A 205 3.26 0.22 -2.93
C GLU A 205 1.87 0.28 -3.57
N GLN A 206 1.56 1.28 -4.39
CA GLN A 206 0.29 1.36 -5.11
C GLN A 206 0.22 0.27 -6.19
N GLY A 207 1.27 0.13 -7.00
CA GLY A 207 1.34 -0.89 -8.06
C GLY A 207 1.37 -2.33 -7.52
N SER A 208 1.84 -2.53 -6.28
CA SER A 208 1.89 -3.85 -5.64
C SER A 208 0.64 -4.21 -4.84
N GLY A 209 -0.37 -3.31 -4.76
CA GLY A 209 -1.54 -3.47 -3.90
C GLY A 209 -1.21 -3.41 -2.41
N GLY A 210 -0.14 -2.71 -2.04
CA GLY A 210 0.26 -2.41 -0.68
C GLY A 210 -0.62 -1.33 -0.03
N LYS A 211 -0.39 -1.08 1.27
CA LYS A 211 -1.14 -0.05 2.00
C LYS A 211 -0.61 1.35 1.62
N VAL A 212 -1.48 2.19 1.08
CA VAL A 212 -1.21 3.61 0.82
C VAL A 212 -0.97 4.35 2.15
N SER A 213 -0.05 5.32 2.13
CA SER A 213 0.31 6.14 3.29
C SER A 213 0.56 7.59 2.87
N LEU A 214 0.79 8.49 3.82
CA LEU A 214 1.18 9.88 3.53
C LEU A 214 2.48 9.97 2.71
N ALA A 215 3.36 8.98 2.84
CA ALA A 215 4.61 8.87 2.09
C ALA A 215 4.42 8.42 0.62
N THR A 216 3.20 8.05 0.22
CA THR A 216 2.87 7.67 -1.16
C THR A 216 2.92 8.88 -2.08
N ASP A 217 2.28 9.99 -1.73
CA ASP A 217 2.31 11.23 -2.52
C ASP A 217 3.72 11.83 -2.63
N LEU A 218 4.55 11.60 -1.61
CA LEU A 218 5.94 12.04 -1.58
C LEU A 218 6.81 11.34 -2.64
N TYR A 219 6.50 10.08 -2.97
CA TYR A 219 7.16 9.40 -4.09
C TYR A 219 6.76 10.03 -5.42
N GLY A 220 5.45 10.26 -5.64
CA GLY A 220 4.94 10.91 -6.84
C GLY A 220 5.54 12.31 -7.04
N LEU A 221 5.68 13.07 -5.96
CA LEU A 221 6.41 14.33 -5.97
C LEU A 221 7.88 14.14 -6.36
N GLY A 222 8.60 13.18 -5.75
CA GLY A 222 9.99 12.90 -6.11
C GLY A 222 10.17 12.56 -7.60
N ALA A 223 9.29 11.73 -8.14
CA ALA A 223 9.29 11.34 -9.56
C ALA A 223 8.99 12.55 -10.46
N THR A 224 8.01 13.37 -10.08
CA THR A 224 7.67 14.64 -10.74
C THR A 224 8.88 15.57 -10.81
N LEU A 225 9.54 15.83 -9.69
CA LEU A 225 10.68 16.75 -9.65
C LEU A 225 11.87 16.23 -10.47
N VAL A 226 12.12 14.92 -10.47
CA VAL A 226 13.14 14.31 -11.33
C VAL A 226 12.79 14.48 -12.81
N TYR A 227 11.53 14.34 -13.20
CA TYR A 227 11.08 14.66 -14.56
C TYR A 227 11.35 16.13 -14.89
N LEU A 228 10.98 17.07 -14.02
CA LEU A 228 11.23 18.50 -14.28
C LEU A 228 12.73 18.80 -14.48
N LEU A 229 13.59 18.17 -13.68
CA LEU A 229 15.04 18.40 -13.73
C LEU A 229 15.71 17.73 -14.94
N SER A 230 15.28 16.54 -15.32
CA SER A 230 15.91 15.73 -16.38
C SER A 230 15.27 15.91 -17.76
N GLY A 231 13.98 16.28 -17.81
CA GLY A 231 13.14 16.19 -19.01
C GLY A 231 12.80 14.75 -19.43
N LYS A 232 13.21 13.73 -18.68
CA LYS A 232 12.99 12.31 -19.00
C LYS A 232 11.86 11.74 -18.15
N ASN A 233 11.03 10.88 -18.75
CA ASN A 233 10.02 10.18 -17.97
C ASN A 233 10.70 9.31 -16.89
N PRO A 234 10.23 9.34 -15.63
CA PRO A 234 10.82 8.52 -14.56
C PRO A 234 10.89 7.02 -14.85
N SER A 235 10.01 6.48 -15.71
CA SER A 235 10.07 5.07 -16.15
C SER A 235 11.28 4.74 -17.01
N ASP A 236 11.84 5.74 -17.69
CA ASP A 236 12.92 5.57 -18.66
C ASP A 236 14.30 5.75 -17.99
N LEU A 237 14.30 6.18 -16.73
CA LEU A 237 15.51 6.36 -15.95
C LEU A 237 16.03 5.01 -15.42
N PRO A 238 17.36 4.84 -15.36
CA PRO A 238 17.93 3.59 -14.89
C PRO A 238 17.54 3.34 -13.43
N LEU A 239 17.28 2.08 -13.09
CA LEU A 239 17.02 1.67 -11.72
C LEU A 239 18.30 1.12 -11.08
N LYS A 240 18.54 1.48 -9.82
CA LYS A 240 19.56 0.84 -8.97
C LYS A 240 18.87 0.34 -7.71
N ARG A 241 18.84 -0.98 -7.52
CA ARG A 241 18.18 -1.63 -6.37
C ARG A 241 16.70 -1.23 -6.23
N LEU A 242 15.96 -1.25 -7.35
CA LEU A 242 14.53 -0.86 -7.45
C LEU A 242 14.23 0.63 -7.22
N LYS A 243 15.26 1.46 -7.08
CA LYS A 243 15.14 2.91 -6.92
C LYS A 243 15.61 3.62 -8.19
N ILE A 244 14.93 4.71 -8.57
CA ILE A 244 15.31 5.58 -9.68
C ILE A 244 16.72 6.13 -9.44
N ASN A 245 17.64 5.86 -10.35
CA ASN A 245 19.02 6.33 -10.31
C ASN A 245 19.19 7.58 -11.17
N PHE A 246 18.69 8.71 -10.69
CA PHE A 246 18.68 9.98 -11.43
C PHE A 246 20.00 10.78 -11.36
N ARG A 247 20.92 10.42 -10.46
CA ARG A 247 22.09 11.26 -10.11
C ARG A 247 23.03 11.58 -11.27
N LYS A 248 23.09 10.74 -12.30
CA LYS A 248 23.88 10.98 -13.51
C LYS A 248 23.15 11.81 -14.57
N GLU A 249 21.83 11.92 -14.43
CA GLU A 249 20.92 12.50 -15.43
C GLU A 249 20.58 13.97 -15.13
N ILE A 250 20.86 14.43 -13.91
CA ILE A 250 20.57 15.80 -13.47
C ILE A 250 21.79 16.46 -12.82
N LYS A 251 21.88 17.79 -12.94
CA LYS A 251 22.90 18.62 -12.29
C LYS A 251 22.24 19.49 -11.24
N VAL A 252 22.32 19.09 -9.97
CA VAL A 252 21.78 19.81 -8.82
C VAL A 252 22.72 19.74 -7.62
N SER A 253 22.49 20.58 -6.60
CA SER A 253 23.24 20.55 -5.35
C SER A 253 23.18 19.16 -4.67
N SER A 254 24.28 18.78 -4.00
CA SER A 254 24.34 17.49 -3.29
C SER A 254 23.25 17.36 -2.22
N LYS A 255 22.90 18.47 -1.55
CA LYS A 255 21.83 18.52 -0.56
C LYS A 255 20.48 18.19 -1.19
N PHE A 256 20.15 18.82 -2.32
CA PHE A 256 18.86 18.57 -2.99
C PHE A 256 18.80 17.17 -3.61
N ALA A 257 19.89 16.68 -4.20
CA ALA A 257 19.97 15.30 -4.67
C ALA A 257 19.77 14.27 -3.54
N GLN A 258 20.33 14.51 -2.35
CA GLN A 258 20.10 13.65 -1.18
C GLN A 258 18.65 13.70 -0.69
N TRP A 259 18.01 14.86 -0.79
CA TRP A 259 16.61 15.01 -0.43
C TRP A 259 15.68 14.27 -1.40
N LEU A 260 15.91 14.39 -2.71
CA LEU A 260 15.20 13.62 -3.74
C LEU A 260 15.42 12.11 -3.59
N ASP A 261 16.62 11.70 -3.21
CA ASP A 261 16.91 10.31 -2.89
C ASP A 261 15.97 9.76 -1.81
N VAL A 262 15.69 10.53 -0.75
CA VAL A 262 14.81 10.06 0.33
C VAL A 262 13.37 9.93 -0.16
N LEU A 263 12.86 10.87 -0.98
CA LEU A 263 11.51 10.77 -1.55
C LEU A 263 11.33 9.54 -2.43
N LEU A 264 12.36 9.18 -3.19
CA LEU A 264 12.32 8.09 -4.17
C LEU A 264 12.70 6.73 -3.60
N GLU A 265 12.86 6.59 -2.28
CA GLU A 265 13.08 5.28 -1.67
C GLU A 265 11.94 4.31 -2.03
N PHE A 266 12.30 3.07 -2.37
CA PHE A 266 11.31 2.06 -2.79
C PHE A 266 10.30 1.76 -1.67
N GLU A 267 10.80 1.64 -0.44
CA GLU A 267 9.99 1.35 0.74
C GLU A 267 9.46 2.65 1.37
N PRO A 268 8.14 2.78 1.62
CA PRO A 268 7.55 3.98 2.21
C PRO A 268 8.15 4.36 3.58
N ASP A 269 8.49 3.37 4.40
CA ASP A 269 9.10 3.56 5.74
C ASP A 269 10.48 4.24 5.67
N ASN A 270 11.15 4.16 4.52
CA ASN A 270 12.46 4.78 4.29
C ASN A 270 12.36 6.20 3.74
N ARG A 271 11.18 6.62 3.26
CA ARG A 271 10.90 7.99 2.80
C ARG A 271 10.62 8.89 3.99
N PHE A 272 10.46 10.20 3.75
CA PHE A 272 9.85 11.11 4.72
C PHE A 272 8.46 10.62 5.11
N GLN A 273 8.14 10.64 6.40
CA GLN A 273 6.87 10.06 6.89
C GLN A 273 5.65 10.95 6.63
N ASN A 274 5.86 12.25 6.42
CA ASN A 274 4.84 13.23 6.06
C ASN A 274 5.47 14.40 5.29
N ALA A 275 4.63 15.24 4.70
CA ALA A 275 5.06 16.38 3.87
C ALA A 275 5.75 17.47 4.69
N GLU A 276 5.32 17.70 5.92
CA GLU A 276 5.92 18.68 6.83
C GLU A 276 7.40 18.39 7.12
N ILE A 277 7.75 17.14 7.39
CA ILE A 277 9.15 16.74 7.60
C ILE A 277 9.96 16.96 6.31
N ALA A 278 9.42 16.57 5.16
CA ALA A 278 10.09 16.76 3.88
C ALA A 278 10.35 18.26 3.61
N LEU A 279 9.37 19.12 3.88
CA LEU A 279 9.44 20.57 3.75
C LEU A 279 10.50 21.18 4.68
N ASN A 280 10.47 20.85 5.97
CA ASN A 280 11.44 21.35 6.94
C ASN A 280 12.89 21.01 6.56
N VAL A 281 13.11 19.81 6.03
CA VAL A 281 14.44 19.38 5.58
C VAL A 281 14.86 20.08 4.28
N LEU A 282 13.92 20.31 3.35
CA LEU A 282 14.16 21.07 2.12
C LEU A 282 14.62 22.51 2.46
N GLU A 283 13.90 23.17 3.38
CA GLU A 283 14.19 24.53 3.86
C GLU A 283 15.45 24.63 4.75
N GLY A 284 16.04 23.49 5.12
CA GLY A 284 17.25 23.46 5.96
C GLY A 284 17.00 23.62 7.47
N LYS A 285 15.73 23.63 7.90
CA LYS A 285 15.35 23.59 9.33
C LYS A 285 15.66 22.23 9.98
N GLY A 286 15.88 21.18 9.18
CA GLY A 286 16.30 19.85 9.64
C GLY A 286 17.48 19.26 8.85
N LYS A 287 18.26 18.39 9.49
CA LYS A 287 19.37 17.68 8.82
C LYS A 287 18.90 16.32 8.30
N ILE A 288 19.11 16.08 6.99
CA ILE A 288 18.84 14.78 6.34
C ILE A 288 19.51 13.62 7.09
N LYS A 289 20.76 13.81 7.54
CA LYS A 289 21.52 12.78 8.28
C LYS A 289 20.82 12.35 9.58
N ASP A 290 20.21 13.29 10.29
CA ASP A 290 19.52 13.01 11.55
C ASP A 290 18.22 12.26 11.28
N TYR A 291 17.51 12.63 10.21
CA TYR A 291 16.34 11.90 9.71
C TYR A 291 16.69 10.45 9.37
N ILE A 292 17.74 10.25 8.55
CA ILE A 292 18.23 8.93 8.17
C ILE A 292 18.63 8.13 9.41
N LYS A 293 19.42 8.69 10.32
CA LYS A 293 19.86 7.99 11.55
C LYS A 293 18.69 7.61 12.46
N LYS A 294 17.68 8.48 12.59
CA LYS A 294 16.51 8.27 13.47
C LYS A 294 15.53 7.25 12.89
N ASN A 295 15.31 7.26 11.57
CA ASN A 295 14.26 6.46 10.94
C ASN A 295 14.76 5.20 10.22
N LEU A 296 15.99 5.21 9.70
CA LEU A 296 16.67 4.05 9.10
C LEU A 296 17.61 3.30 10.09
N GLY A 297 17.68 3.75 11.35
CA GLY A 297 18.43 3.09 12.43
C GLY A 297 17.66 1.93 13.10
N ARG A 298 18.30 1.28 14.10
CA ARG A 298 17.70 0.16 14.86
C ARG A 298 16.32 0.54 15.39
N PRO A 299 15.25 -0.22 15.10
CA PRO A 299 13.92 0.08 15.65
C PRO A 299 13.96 0.07 17.18
N LYS A 300 13.39 1.10 17.84
CA LYS A 300 13.42 1.23 19.32
C LYS A 300 12.82 0.02 20.06
N TYR A 301 11.82 -0.62 19.46
CA TYR A 301 11.18 -1.82 19.99
C TYR A 301 11.94 -3.12 19.68
N SER A 302 12.96 -3.07 18.82
CA SER A 302 13.67 -4.27 18.39
C SER A 302 14.56 -4.81 19.50
N SER A 303 14.29 -6.05 19.90
CA SER A 303 15.09 -6.78 20.89
C SER A 303 16.30 -7.48 20.26
N ILE A 304 16.49 -7.35 18.94
CA ILE A 304 17.56 -8.00 18.18
C ILE A 304 18.90 -7.30 18.44
N SER A 305 19.94 -8.07 18.73
CA SER A 305 21.29 -7.55 18.94
C SER A 305 22.23 -7.93 17.80
N LEU A 306 23.15 -7.02 17.49
CA LEU A 306 24.20 -7.19 16.48
C LEU A 306 25.57 -7.15 17.15
N SER A 307 26.45 -8.07 16.75
CA SER A 307 27.87 -8.04 17.10
C SER A 307 28.67 -8.15 15.80
N LYS A 308 29.53 -7.15 15.54
CA LYS A 308 30.32 -7.01 14.31
C LYS A 308 31.82 -7.07 14.63
N THR A 309 32.54 -7.94 13.93
CA THR A 309 34.01 -7.92 13.82
C THR A 309 34.40 -7.58 12.39
N LYS A 310 35.70 -7.51 12.03
CA LYS A 310 36.12 -7.26 10.63
C LYS A 310 35.67 -8.37 9.66
N GLU A 311 35.52 -9.60 10.16
CA GLU A 311 35.29 -10.80 9.33
C GLU A 311 33.92 -11.45 9.54
N LYS A 312 33.20 -11.05 10.59
CA LYS A 312 31.95 -11.72 10.99
C LYS A 312 30.90 -10.76 11.53
N LEU A 313 29.67 -10.93 11.06
CA LEU A 313 28.47 -10.30 11.61
C LEU A 313 27.61 -11.37 12.29
N THR A 314 27.37 -11.21 13.59
CA THR A 314 26.48 -12.09 14.36
C THR A 314 25.19 -11.35 14.69
N ILE A 315 24.06 -11.89 14.24
CA ILE A 315 22.72 -11.38 14.50
C ILE A 315 22.07 -12.32 15.52
N LYS A 316 21.75 -11.82 16.71
CA LYS A 316 21.00 -12.58 17.72
C LYS A 316 19.57 -12.06 17.77
N ILE A 317 18.62 -12.93 17.44
CA ILE A 317 17.19 -12.67 17.47
C ILE A 317 16.62 -13.40 18.68
N PRO A 318 16.16 -12.68 19.72
CA PRO A 318 15.64 -13.32 20.91
C PRO A 318 14.35 -14.11 20.62
N CYS A 319 14.13 -15.14 21.44
CA CYS A 319 12.92 -15.96 21.44
C CYS A 319 11.66 -15.10 21.61
N ALA A 320 10.49 -15.61 21.22
CA ALA A 320 9.26 -14.82 21.21
C ALA A 320 8.90 -14.23 22.59
N LEU A 321 9.18 -14.96 23.67
CA LEU A 321 8.90 -14.56 25.06
C LEU A 321 9.75 -13.37 25.52
N ASN A 322 10.99 -13.26 25.05
CA ASN A 322 11.93 -12.19 25.44
C ASN A 322 11.84 -10.95 24.54
N ARG A 323 10.81 -10.86 23.67
CA ARG A 323 10.61 -9.69 22.82
C ARG A 323 9.75 -8.66 23.51
N LYS A 324 10.27 -7.43 23.61
CA LYS A 324 9.58 -6.25 24.19
C LYS A 324 8.19 -5.93 23.60
N ARG A 325 7.81 -6.54 22.48
CA ARG A 325 6.53 -6.31 21.79
C ARG A 325 5.39 -7.21 22.29
N TRP A 326 5.69 -8.33 22.94
CA TRP A 326 4.64 -9.15 23.54
C TRP A 326 4.15 -8.44 24.81
N ASN A 327 3.01 -7.75 24.72
CA ASN A 327 2.26 -7.34 25.90
C ASN A 327 1.79 -8.62 26.60
N PHE A 328 2.63 -9.11 27.50
CA PHE A 328 2.44 -10.35 28.26
C PHE A 328 1.05 -10.36 28.90
N THR A 329 0.59 -9.21 29.39
CA THR A 329 -0.70 -9.00 30.06
C THR A 329 -1.92 -9.46 29.24
N LEU A 330 -2.06 -9.06 27.97
CA LEU A 330 -3.24 -9.41 27.16
C LEU A 330 -3.24 -10.87 26.71
N GLY A 331 -2.06 -11.43 26.42
CA GLY A 331 -1.91 -12.83 26.01
C GLY A 331 -2.11 -13.80 27.18
N THR A 332 -1.56 -13.47 28.36
CA THR A 332 -1.73 -14.29 29.57
C THR A 332 -3.16 -14.24 30.09
N LEU A 333 -3.83 -13.07 30.04
CA LEU A 333 -5.24 -12.97 30.44
C LEU A 333 -6.17 -13.80 29.55
N GLY A 334 -5.92 -13.82 28.24
CA GLY A 334 -6.67 -14.67 27.31
C GLY A 334 -6.42 -16.16 27.57
N ILE A 335 -5.16 -16.57 27.71
CA ILE A 335 -4.79 -17.97 27.97
C ILE A 335 -5.30 -18.42 29.35
N SER A 336 -5.18 -17.59 30.39
CA SER A 336 -5.69 -17.90 31.73
C SER A 336 -7.21 -18.00 31.76
N PHE A 337 -7.93 -17.13 31.05
CA PHE A 337 -9.39 -17.22 30.93
C PHE A 337 -9.82 -18.56 30.32
N TYR A 338 -9.13 -19.00 29.27
CA TYR A 338 -9.44 -20.28 28.63
C TYR A 338 -9.04 -21.50 29.46
N ILE A 339 -7.93 -21.44 30.20
CA ILE A 339 -7.54 -22.49 31.15
C ILE A 339 -8.56 -22.57 32.29
N ILE A 340 -8.99 -21.45 32.85
CA ILE A 340 -10.00 -21.40 33.91
C ILE A 340 -11.34 -21.94 33.40
N ALA A 341 -11.78 -21.53 32.20
CA ALA A 341 -13.00 -22.05 31.59
C ALA A 341 -12.94 -23.57 31.35
N PHE A 342 -11.78 -24.09 30.92
CA PHE A 342 -11.56 -25.52 30.75
C PHE A 342 -11.61 -26.29 32.08
N LEU A 343 -10.99 -25.75 33.14
CA LEU A 343 -11.01 -26.34 34.48
C LEU A 343 -12.42 -26.34 35.09
N ILE A 344 -13.19 -25.27 34.91
CA ILE A 344 -14.59 -25.20 35.35
C ILE A 344 -15.43 -26.27 34.63
N LEU A 345 -15.26 -26.41 33.30
CA LEU A 345 -15.95 -27.45 32.53
C LEU A 345 -15.59 -28.87 33.00
N LEU A 346 -14.30 -29.11 33.30
CA LEU A 346 -13.80 -30.38 33.81
C LEU A 346 -14.47 -30.74 35.15
N ILE A 347 -14.56 -29.78 36.07
CA ILE A 347 -15.20 -29.96 37.39
C ILE A 347 -16.69 -30.29 37.26
N ILE A 348 -17.43 -29.54 36.43
CA ILE A 348 -18.86 -29.80 36.14
C ILE A 348 -19.08 -31.23 35.60
N THR A 349 -18.09 -31.76 34.90
CA THR A 349 -18.18 -33.07 34.24
C THR A 349 -17.90 -34.22 35.19
N ILE A 350 -16.91 -34.07 36.09
CA ILE A 350 -16.61 -35.04 37.16
C ILE A 350 -17.78 -35.15 38.15
N SER A 351 -18.55 -34.07 38.32
CA SER A 351 -19.70 -34.01 39.24
C SER A 351 -20.95 -34.81 38.81
N THR A 352 -21.00 -35.41 37.62
CA THR A 352 -22.21 -36.09 37.13
C THR A 352 -21.91 -37.46 36.50
N TYR A 353 -22.68 -38.47 36.89
CA TYR A 353 -22.41 -39.92 36.70
C TYR A 353 -22.43 -40.44 35.25
N ASN A 354 -22.63 -39.59 34.23
CA ASN A 354 -22.82 -40.03 32.83
C ASN A 354 -21.90 -39.26 31.87
N ILE A 355 -20.64 -39.68 31.81
CA ILE A 355 -19.53 -38.91 31.22
C ILE A 355 -19.38 -39.08 29.71
N TYR A 356 -19.91 -40.18 29.14
CA TYR A 356 -19.57 -40.64 27.79
C TYR A 356 -20.14 -39.77 26.66
N TRP A 357 -21.36 -39.25 26.80
CA TRP A 357 -22.00 -38.40 25.78
C TRP A 357 -21.42 -36.97 25.70
N ARG A 358 -20.58 -36.58 26.67
CA ARG A 358 -20.04 -35.21 26.77
C ARG A 358 -18.66 -35.06 26.13
N ILE A 359 -17.94 -36.14 25.87
CA ILE A 359 -16.61 -36.15 25.24
C ILE A 359 -16.60 -35.40 23.87
N PRO A 360 -17.60 -35.55 22.97
CA PRO A 360 -17.62 -34.82 21.70
C PRO A 360 -17.76 -33.30 21.89
N ILE A 361 -18.51 -32.86 22.91
CA ILE A 361 -18.69 -31.44 23.25
C ILE A 361 -17.36 -30.85 23.74
N PHE A 362 -16.58 -31.61 24.51
CA PHE A 362 -15.24 -31.22 24.95
C PHE A 362 -14.25 -31.09 23.79
N ILE A 363 -14.23 -32.06 22.87
CA ILE A 363 -13.39 -32.00 21.68
C ILE A 363 -13.77 -30.75 20.86
N TYR A 364 -15.07 -30.49 20.69
CA TYR A 364 -15.54 -29.31 19.98
C TYR A 364 -15.15 -27.99 20.68
N ALA A 365 -15.33 -27.89 21.99
CA ALA A 365 -14.93 -26.74 22.79
C ALA A 365 -13.41 -26.49 22.72
N PHE A 366 -12.58 -27.54 22.84
CA PHE A 366 -11.14 -27.46 22.66
C PHE A 366 -10.73 -27.00 21.25
N LEU A 367 -11.42 -27.47 20.20
CA LEU A 367 -11.21 -27.01 18.82
C LEU A 367 -11.63 -25.55 18.61
N LEU A 368 -12.56 -25.01 19.40
CA LEU A 368 -12.89 -23.59 19.43
C LEU A 368 -11.81 -22.76 20.15
N LEU A 369 -11.16 -23.29 21.19
CA LEU A 369 -10.01 -22.64 21.85
C LEU A 369 -8.83 -22.41 20.90
N LEU A 370 -8.71 -23.21 19.85
CA LEU A 370 -7.69 -23.04 18.81
C LEU A 370 -8.02 -21.95 17.76
N GLN A 371 -9.17 -21.26 17.85
CA GLN A 371 -9.57 -20.20 16.90
C GLN A 371 -8.57 -19.03 16.72
N PRO A 372 -7.84 -18.54 17.75
CA PRO A 372 -6.86 -17.46 17.57
C PRO A 372 -5.73 -17.81 16.59
N PHE A 373 -5.50 -19.09 16.32
CA PHE A 373 -4.46 -19.59 15.42
C PHE A 373 -4.90 -19.68 13.93
N LYS A 374 -6.05 -19.07 13.57
CA LYS A 374 -6.69 -19.06 12.22
C LYS A 374 -5.77 -18.70 11.03
N LYS A 375 -4.60 -18.09 11.23
CA LYS A 375 -3.63 -17.79 10.15
C LYS A 375 -2.84 -19.00 9.63
N ILE A 376 -2.99 -20.18 10.25
CA ILE A 376 -2.28 -21.40 9.85
C ILE A 376 -3.13 -22.16 8.82
N LYS A 377 -2.63 -22.27 7.58
CA LYS A 377 -3.37 -22.78 6.40
C LYS A 377 -4.00 -24.19 6.56
N ASN A 378 -3.56 -24.99 7.53
CA ASN A 378 -3.95 -26.40 7.67
C ASN A 378 -4.99 -26.65 8.76
N VAL A 379 -5.41 -25.62 9.52
CA VAL A 379 -6.32 -25.78 10.67
C VAL A 379 -7.72 -26.25 10.24
N LYS A 380 -8.18 -25.91 9.03
CA LYS A 380 -9.49 -26.37 8.53
C LYS A 380 -9.53 -27.88 8.27
N ILE A 381 -8.49 -28.43 7.63
CA ILE A 381 -8.36 -29.87 7.37
C ILE A 381 -8.19 -30.61 8.71
N PHE A 382 -7.41 -30.05 9.62
CA PHE A 382 -7.21 -30.62 10.96
C PHE A 382 -8.52 -30.73 11.77
N LYS A 383 -9.37 -29.70 11.71
CA LYS A 383 -10.70 -29.72 12.33
C LYS A 383 -11.62 -30.77 11.72
N LEU A 384 -11.58 -30.94 10.40
CA LEU A 384 -12.38 -31.93 9.69
C LEU A 384 -11.92 -33.36 9.97
N VAL A 385 -10.61 -33.60 10.03
CA VAL A 385 -10.04 -34.92 10.34
C VAL A 385 -10.34 -35.32 11.79
N ILE A 386 -10.17 -34.42 12.76
CA ILE A 386 -10.51 -34.71 14.16
C ILE A 386 -12.01 -34.96 14.31
N LEU A 387 -12.85 -34.14 13.68
CA LEU A 387 -14.30 -34.32 13.69
C LEU A 387 -14.71 -35.67 13.07
N ALA A 388 -14.13 -36.03 11.92
CA ALA A 388 -14.37 -37.30 11.27
C ALA A 388 -13.92 -38.49 12.12
N VAL A 389 -12.72 -38.44 12.71
CA VAL A 389 -12.19 -39.50 13.59
C VAL A 389 -12.99 -39.62 14.90
N SER A 390 -13.58 -38.54 15.40
CA SER A 390 -14.46 -38.60 16.58
C SER A 390 -15.86 -39.14 16.28
N ILE A 391 -16.32 -39.09 15.03
CA ILE A 391 -17.64 -39.59 14.60
C ILE A 391 -17.57 -41.04 14.08
N LEU A 392 -16.44 -41.42 13.47
CA LEU A 392 -16.21 -42.74 12.87
C LEU A 392 -16.48 -43.96 13.79
N PRO A 393 -16.15 -43.92 15.11
CA PRO A 393 -16.45 -45.01 16.03
C PRO A 393 -17.95 -45.26 16.19
N PHE A 394 -18.73 -44.18 16.09
CA PHE A 394 -20.19 -44.21 16.22
C PHE A 394 -20.87 -44.83 14.99
N LEU A 395 -20.26 -44.70 13.81
CA LEU A 395 -20.79 -45.21 12.54
C LEU A 395 -20.42 -46.67 12.26
N LEU A 396 -19.26 -47.13 12.73
CA LEU A 396 -18.72 -48.45 12.36
C LEU A 396 -18.78 -49.50 13.48
N ASN A 397 -19.26 -49.14 14.68
CA ASN A 397 -19.35 -50.02 15.85
C ASN A 397 -18.00 -50.72 16.17
N VAL A 398 -16.88 -50.03 15.91
CA VAL A 398 -15.51 -50.58 16.03
C VAL A 398 -15.01 -50.42 17.45
N ASN A 399 -14.25 -51.42 17.93
CA ASN A 399 -13.65 -51.45 19.25
C ASN A 399 -12.71 -50.24 19.48
N TYR A 400 -12.93 -49.52 20.58
CA TYR A 400 -12.22 -48.28 20.94
C TYR A 400 -10.69 -48.46 21.07
N SER A 401 -10.21 -49.68 21.30
CA SER A 401 -8.76 -49.98 21.33
C SER A 401 -8.07 -49.72 19.99
N ILE A 402 -8.72 -50.01 18.86
CA ILE A 402 -8.19 -49.79 17.52
C ILE A 402 -8.12 -48.29 17.20
N ILE A 403 -9.13 -47.53 17.63
CA ILE A 403 -9.21 -46.07 17.47
C ILE A 403 -8.17 -45.35 18.34
N ALA A 404 -7.98 -45.81 19.58
CA ALA A 404 -6.94 -45.30 20.47
C ALA A 404 -5.54 -45.51 19.87
N SER A 405 -5.31 -46.66 19.24
CA SER A 405 -4.04 -46.99 18.58
C SER A 405 -3.80 -46.11 17.35
N PHE A 406 -4.84 -45.83 16.57
CA PHE A 406 -4.79 -44.91 15.43
C PHE A 406 -4.56 -43.45 15.85
N LEU A 407 -5.19 -43.00 16.94
CA LEU A 407 -4.98 -41.67 17.52
C LEU A 407 -3.57 -41.50 18.07
N ILE A 408 -3.01 -42.52 18.73
CA ILE A 408 -1.63 -42.53 19.19
C ILE A 408 -0.67 -42.42 18.00
N LEU A 409 -0.91 -43.17 16.91
CA LEU A 409 -0.10 -43.10 15.68
C LEU A 409 -0.17 -41.72 15.00
N ILE A 410 -1.35 -41.08 15.02
CA ILE A 410 -1.54 -39.72 14.51
C ILE A 410 -0.84 -38.69 15.43
N ILE A 411 -0.92 -38.85 16.75
CA ILE A 411 -0.23 -38.00 17.72
C ILE A 411 1.30 -38.14 17.60
N GLU A 412 1.82 -39.35 17.41
CA GLU A 412 3.24 -39.60 17.12
C GLU A 412 3.66 -38.99 15.78
N ALA A 413 2.84 -39.14 14.74
CA ALA A 413 3.09 -38.53 13.43
C ALA A 413 3.05 -36.98 13.45
N LEU A 414 2.31 -36.38 14.38
CA LEU A 414 2.15 -34.92 14.51
C LEU A 414 3.14 -34.28 15.50
N SER A 415 3.57 -35.00 16.53
CA SER A 415 4.32 -34.47 17.68
C SER A 415 5.81 -34.25 17.39
N GLY A 416 6.43 -35.06 16.52
CA GLY A 416 7.88 -35.04 16.34
C GLY A 416 8.45 -33.73 15.78
N ASP A 417 7.77 -33.13 14.80
CA ASP A 417 8.42 -32.10 13.96
C ASP A 417 7.63 -30.78 13.87
N PHE A 418 6.37 -30.70 14.29
CA PHE A 418 5.59 -29.44 14.27
C PHE A 418 5.57 -28.74 15.64
N ILE A 419 5.32 -29.50 16.71
CA ILE A 419 5.28 -29.00 18.09
C ILE A 419 6.68 -28.58 18.55
N SER A 420 7.70 -29.41 18.27
CA SER A 420 9.11 -29.09 18.48
C SER A 420 9.50 -27.74 17.84
N LYS A 421 9.00 -27.43 16.64
CA LYS A 421 9.28 -26.16 15.92
C LYS A 421 8.60 -24.94 16.53
N ILE A 422 7.41 -25.09 17.12
CA ILE A 422 6.72 -24.01 17.83
C ILE A 422 7.45 -23.73 19.16
N ILE A 423 7.73 -24.78 19.92
CA ILE A 423 8.49 -24.71 21.18
C ILE A 423 9.86 -24.07 20.94
N ARG A 424 10.55 -24.45 19.86
CA ARG A 424 11.88 -23.91 19.55
C ARG A 424 11.88 -22.39 19.37
N ASN A 425 10.89 -21.83 18.68
CA ASN A 425 10.79 -20.39 18.42
C ASN A 425 10.26 -19.59 19.62
N LEU A 426 9.49 -20.24 20.50
CA LEU A 426 8.99 -19.63 21.74
C LEU A 426 10.08 -19.57 22.81
N LEU A 427 10.90 -20.61 22.94
CA LEU A 427 11.83 -20.78 24.06
C LEU A 427 13.29 -20.45 23.72
N PHE A 428 13.73 -20.57 22.46
CA PHE A 428 15.16 -20.46 22.13
C PHE A 428 15.46 -19.28 21.21
N ASP A 429 16.57 -18.60 21.50
CA ASP A 429 17.11 -17.53 20.67
C ASP A 429 17.62 -18.08 19.34
N THR A 430 17.42 -17.32 18.27
CA THR A 430 17.97 -17.65 16.94
C THR A 430 19.23 -16.83 16.69
N GLN A 431 20.35 -17.49 16.41
CA GLN A 431 21.60 -16.83 16.03
C GLN A 431 21.91 -17.06 14.54
N LEU A 432 22.16 -15.97 13.81
CA LEU A 432 22.72 -16.00 12.47
C LEU A 432 24.15 -15.50 12.52
N LYS A 433 25.07 -16.27 11.94
CA LYS A 433 26.49 -15.92 11.81
C LYS A 433 26.79 -15.77 10.33
N ILE A 434 27.09 -14.55 9.90
CA ILE A 434 27.44 -14.19 8.52
C ILE A 434 28.95 -13.94 8.48
N LYS A 435 29.68 -14.65 7.62
CA LYS A 435 31.13 -14.43 7.40
C LYS A 435 31.32 -13.52 6.17
N LYS A 436 32.31 -12.64 6.19
CA LYS A 436 32.54 -11.69 5.08
C LYS A 436 32.95 -12.38 3.77
N ASN A 437 33.62 -13.53 3.86
CA ASN A 437 34.09 -14.30 2.69
C ASN A 437 33.02 -15.21 2.05
N SER A 438 31.80 -15.27 2.60
CA SER A 438 30.71 -16.01 1.94
C SER A 438 30.09 -15.12 0.85
N VAL A 439 30.62 -15.29 -0.37
CA VAL A 439 30.20 -14.86 -1.72
C VAL A 439 29.12 -13.76 -1.84
N ILE A 440 29.41 -12.73 -2.65
CA ILE A 440 28.56 -11.63 -3.13
C ILE A 440 27.12 -12.07 -3.52
N PHE A 441 26.95 -13.31 -3.97
CA PHE A 441 25.68 -13.98 -4.27
C PHE A 441 24.68 -14.04 -3.08
N LEU A 442 25.17 -14.01 -1.84
CA LEU A 442 24.33 -14.00 -0.64
C LEU A 442 23.76 -12.61 -0.34
N GLN A 443 24.44 -11.52 -0.69
CA GLN A 443 23.97 -10.15 -0.39
C GLN A 443 22.67 -9.82 -1.16
N GLU A 444 22.64 -10.12 -2.45
CA GLU A 444 21.46 -9.90 -3.29
C GLU A 444 20.29 -10.83 -2.90
N LYS A 445 20.57 -12.11 -2.61
CA LYS A 445 19.54 -13.05 -2.14
C LYS A 445 18.98 -12.70 -0.76
N PHE A 446 19.82 -12.33 0.21
CA PHE A 446 19.38 -12.02 1.57
C PHE A 446 18.53 -10.75 1.61
N SER A 447 18.97 -9.70 0.91
CA SER A 447 18.20 -8.46 0.80
C SER A 447 16.87 -8.68 0.06
N PHE A 448 16.87 -9.53 -0.98
CA PHE A 448 15.66 -9.95 -1.69
C PHE A 448 14.66 -10.72 -0.79
N ILE A 449 15.14 -11.70 -0.02
CA ILE A 449 14.32 -12.53 0.89
C ILE A 449 13.73 -11.69 2.04
N LEU A 450 14.49 -10.74 2.57
CA LEU A 450 14.02 -9.86 3.64
C LEU A 450 12.98 -8.83 3.14
N LYS A 451 13.11 -8.36 1.89
CA LYS A 451 12.19 -7.38 1.29
C LYS A 451 10.87 -7.98 0.78
N GLN A 452 10.90 -9.11 0.07
CA GLN A 452 9.72 -9.48 -0.74
C GLN A 452 8.61 -10.27 -0.04
N ASN A 453 8.81 -10.90 1.12
CA ASN A 453 7.76 -11.73 1.77
C ASN A 453 7.07 -12.75 0.81
N ARG A 454 7.67 -13.08 -0.35
CA ARG A 454 7.09 -13.98 -1.35
C ARG A 454 7.47 -15.41 -1.02
N LYS A 455 6.47 -16.30 -1.09
CA LYS A 455 6.55 -17.73 -0.77
C LYS A 455 7.31 -18.59 -1.77
N LEU A 456 7.72 -18.03 -2.90
CA LEU A 456 8.25 -18.78 -4.03
C LEU A 456 9.69 -18.34 -4.28
N LEU A 457 10.57 -19.34 -4.34
CA LEU A 457 12.01 -19.31 -4.56
C LEU A 457 12.83 -19.33 -3.25
N PHE A 458 13.57 -20.45 -3.12
CA PHE A 458 14.59 -20.81 -2.13
C PHE A 458 14.15 -21.73 -0.97
N LYS A 459 14.48 -23.01 -1.18
CA LYS A 459 14.62 -24.12 -0.22
C LYS A 459 15.81 -23.92 0.75
N GLU A 460 16.29 -22.69 0.99
CA GLU A 460 17.20 -22.41 2.10
C GLU A 460 16.37 -22.15 3.36
N THR A 461 16.36 -23.14 4.24
CA THR A 461 15.32 -23.33 5.25
C THR A 461 15.48 -22.47 6.50
N SER A 462 16.56 -21.69 6.68
CA SER A 462 16.79 -20.91 7.90
C SER A 462 16.33 -19.45 7.77
N LEU A 463 16.62 -18.77 6.67
CA LEU A 463 16.38 -17.33 6.50
C LEU A 463 14.94 -16.96 6.17
N SER A 464 14.27 -17.75 5.33
CA SER A 464 12.84 -17.61 5.05
C SER A 464 11.97 -17.85 6.30
N LYS A 465 12.47 -18.63 7.26
CA LYS A 465 11.82 -18.84 8.56
C LYS A 465 12.04 -17.64 9.48
N ILE A 466 13.25 -17.11 9.51
CA ILE A 466 13.61 -15.94 10.32
C ILE A 466 12.88 -14.68 9.85
N SER A 467 12.75 -14.48 8.53
CA SER A 467 12.00 -13.33 8.01
C SER A 467 10.55 -13.33 8.48
N LYS A 468 9.90 -14.47 8.75
CA LYS A 468 8.53 -14.49 9.30
C LYS A 468 8.46 -13.99 10.74
N LEU A 469 9.56 -14.07 11.48
CA LEU A 469 9.65 -13.63 12.86
C LEU A 469 9.95 -12.12 12.98
N LEU A 470 10.40 -11.47 11.92
CA LEU A 470 10.84 -10.08 11.94
C LEU A 470 9.73 -9.13 11.49
N THR A 471 9.61 -7.98 12.16
CA THR A 471 8.78 -6.87 11.63
C THR A 471 9.39 -6.32 10.34
N THR A 472 8.58 -5.68 9.48
CA THR A 472 9.06 -5.05 8.24
C THR A 472 10.25 -4.12 8.51
N ARG A 473 10.14 -3.28 9.54
CA ARG A 473 11.21 -2.36 9.95
C ARG A 473 12.47 -3.07 10.46
N GLU A 474 12.34 -4.18 11.19
CA GLU A 474 13.51 -4.98 11.62
C GLU A 474 14.19 -5.66 10.43
N LYS A 475 13.43 -6.13 9.44
CA LYS A 475 14.00 -6.68 8.20
C LYS A 475 14.80 -5.62 7.47
N GLN A 476 14.26 -4.41 7.32
CA GLN A 476 14.91 -3.30 6.63
C GLN A 476 16.18 -2.85 7.37
N TRP A 477 16.09 -2.63 8.69
CA TRP A 477 17.26 -2.28 9.50
C TRP A 477 18.36 -3.37 9.42
N LEU A 478 18.00 -4.65 9.57
CA LEU A 478 18.96 -5.74 9.45
C LEU A 478 19.55 -5.84 8.04
N THR A 479 18.75 -5.61 7.00
CA THR A 479 19.24 -5.58 5.61
C THR A 479 20.29 -4.48 5.45
N HIS A 480 20.02 -3.28 5.99
CA HIS A 480 20.94 -2.15 5.93
C HIS A 480 22.25 -2.44 6.68
N GLU A 481 22.18 -3.00 7.90
CA GLU A 481 23.37 -3.34 8.69
C GLU A 481 24.21 -4.46 8.05
N ILE A 482 23.57 -5.46 7.43
CA ILE A 482 24.26 -6.50 6.66
C ILE A 482 24.94 -5.89 5.44
N GLU A 483 24.25 -5.04 4.68
CA GLU A 483 24.86 -4.37 3.52
C GLU A 483 26.04 -3.47 3.91
N ARG A 484 25.95 -2.76 5.03
CA ARG A 484 27.04 -1.95 5.56
C ARG A 484 28.23 -2.81 5.98
N PHE A 485 27.97 -3.96 6.59
CA PHE A 485 29.01 -4.94 6.96
C PHE A 485 29.80 -5.48 5.78
N PHE A 486 29.20 -5.60 4.59
CA PHE A 486 29.93 -6.04 3.38
C PHE A 486 30.65 -4.89 2.66
N LYS A 487 30.27 -3.63 2.90
CA LYS A 487 30.93 -2.44 2.32
C LYS A 487 32.15 -1.98 3.12
N ASP A 488 32.08 -2.02 4.44
CA ASP A 488 33.20 -1.80 5.37
C ASP A 488 34.04 -3.08 5.42
#